data_AF-A0A0F9A0E9-F1
#
_entry.id   AF-A0A0F9A0E9-F1
#
_cell.length_a   1.000
_cell.length_b   1.000
_cell.length_c   1.000
_cell.angle_alpha   90.00
_cell.angle_beta   90.00
_cell.angle_gamma   90.00
#
_symmetry.space_group_name_H-M   'P 1'
#
loop_
_entity.id
_entity.type
_entity.pdbx_description
1 polymer ?
#
loop_
_entity_poly.entity_id
_entity_poly.type
_entity_poly.pdbx_seq_one_letter_code
_entity_poly.pdbx_strand_id
1 'polypeptide(L)' 'MDIKEFKAGSYGKGYEYHYFLPEKINRSFFWTDAVINELLEKASFKLGELN' A
#
# COMPACT_ATOMS: atom_id res chain seq x y z
N MET A 1 -8.17 -6.04 -0.16
CA MET A 1 -8.09 -5.03 0.91
C MET A 1 -8.02 -3.68 0.23
N ASP A 2 -8.85 -2.72 0.65
CA ASP A 2 -8.68 -1.35 0.16
C ASP A 2 -7.33 -0.84 0.66
N ILE A 3 -6.45 -0.44 -0.26
CA ILE A 3 -5.11 0.04 0.07
C ILE A 3 -5.15 1.26 1.00
N LYS A 4 -6.21 2.07 0.95
CA LYS A 4 -6.39 3.23 1.83
C LYS A 4 -6.53 2.83 3.31
N GLU A 5 -7.01 1.62 3.57
CA GLU A 5 -7.19 1.10 4.93
C GLU A 5 -5.98 0.31 5.43
N PHE A 6 -5.00 0.03 4.56
CA PHE A 6 -3.83 -0.75 4.93
C PHE A 6 -2.99 -0.02 5.98
N LYS A 7 -2.71 -0.73 7.08
CA LYS A 7 -1.76 -0.30 8.09
C LYS A 7 -0.56 -1.25 8.03
N ALA A 8 0.64 -0.69 8.00
CA ALA A 8 1.88 -1.47 7.91
C ALA A 8 2.11 -2.41 9.11
N GLY A 9 1.41 -2.16 10.22
CA GLY A 9 1.52 -2.94 11.45
C GLY A 9 0.95 -2.16 12.63
N SER A 10 1.28 -2.63 13.83
CA SER A 10 0.90 -1.98 15.08
C SER A 10 2.07 -1.96 16.05
N TYR A 11 2.11 -0.96 16.93
CA TYR A 11 3.06 -0.95 18.04
C TYR A 11 2.46 -1.66 19.24
N GLY A 12 3.19 -2.64 19.77
CA GLY A 12 2.89 -3.34 21.01
C GLY A 12 3.79 -2.87 22.15
N LYS A 13 3.32 -3.03 23.38
CA LYS A 13 4.11 -2.85 24.60
C LYS A 13 4.54 -4.20 25.13
N GLY A 14 5.84 -4.38 25.30
CA GLY A 14 6.45 -5.46 26.09
C GLY A 14 6.76 -4.96 27.50
N TYR A 15 7.32 -5.85 28.33
CA TYR A 15 7.84 -5.45 29.64
C TYR A 15 9.04 -4.53 29.45
N GLU A 16 8.90 -3.24 29.80
CA GLU A 16 9.93 -2.20 29.65
C GLU A 16 10.38 -1.84 28.23
N TYR A 17 9.74 -2.36 27.18
CA TYR A 17 10.05 -1.98 25.79
C TYR A 17 8.82 -1.86 24.90
N HIS A 18 8.99 -1.23 23.74
CA HIS A 18 7.98 -1.16 22.68
C HIS A 18 8.52 -1.89 21.46
N TYR A 19 7.65 -2.57 20.72
CA TYR A 19 8.03 -3.25 19.50
C TYR A 19 7.00 -2.99 18.39
N PHE A 20 7.46 -2.97 17.15
CA PHE A 20 6.60 -2.90 15.98
C PHE A 20 6.27 -4.33 15.53
N LEU A 21 4.98 -4.61 15.34
CA LEU A 21 4.47 -5.86 14.81
C LEU A 21 3.93 -5.60 13.39
N PRO A 22 4.64 -6.04 12.34
CA PRO A 22 4.20 -5.86 10.96
C PRO A 22 2.91 -6.62 10.63
N GLU A 23 2.08 -6.02 9.79
CA GLU A 23 0.88 -6.69 9.23
C GLU A 23 1.27 -7.56 8.02
N LYS A 24 0.56 -8.67 7.79
CA LYS A 24 0.85 -9.52 6.63
C LYS A 24 0.52 -8.78 5.33
N ILE A 25 1.46 -8.74 4.39
CA ILE A 25 1.29 -8.05 3.11
C ILE A 25 0.80 -8.97 1.99
N ASN A 26 0.90 -10.29 2.15
CA ASN A 26 0.58 -11.25 1.10
C ASN A 26 -0.95 -11.45 0.96
N ARG A 27 -1.61 -10.46 0.33
CA ARG A 27 -3.04 -10.45 0.04
C ARG A 27 -3.32 -9.50 -1.13
N SER A 28 -4.43 -9.72 -1.83
CA SER A 28 -4.82 -8.84 -2.93
C SER A 28 -5.24 -7.46 -2.42
N PHE A 29 -4.68 -6.41 -3.02
CA PHE A 29 -5.07 -5.03 -2.80
C PHE A 29 -5.98 -4.56 -3.93
N PHE A 30 -6.91 -3.68 -3.58
CA PHE A 30 -7.69 -2.91 -4.54
C PHE A 30 -7.73 -1.46 -4.06
N TRP A 31 -8.10 -0.55 -4.94
CA TRP A 31 -8.40 0.84 -4.59
C TRP A 31 -9.72 1.22 -5.23
N THR A 32 -10.46 2.08 -4.55
CA THR A 32 -11.78 2.56 -4.98
C THR A 32 -11.73 3.91 -5.68
N ASP A 33 -10.57 4.58 -5.62
CA ASP A 33 -10.37 5.90 -6.20
C ASP A 33 -10.10 5.83 -7.69
N ALA A 34 -11.02 6.35 -8.51
CA ALA A 34 -10.88 6.36 -9.96
C ALA A 34 -9.68 7.18 -10.44
N VAL A 35 -9.26 8.21 -9.67
CA VAL A 35 -8.11 9.05 -10.03
C VAL A 35 -6.80 8.25 -10.02
N ILE A 36 -6.68 7.24 -9.15
CA ILE A 36 -5.49 6.38 -9.08
C ILE A 36 -5.32 5.60 -10.39
N ASN A 37 -6.41 5.10 -10.99
CA ASN A 37 -6.35 4.42 -12.28
C ASN A 37 -5.87 5.36 -13.39
N GLU A 38 -6.43 6.56 -13.47
CA GLU A 38 -6.04 7.55 -14.48
C GLU A 38 -4.54 7.91 -14.38
N LEU A 39 -4.02 8.07 -13.16
CA LEU A 39 -2.61 8.35 -12.92
C LEU A 39 -1.71 7.16 -13.32
N LEU A 40 -2.11 5.93 -13.00
CA LEU A 40 -1.38 4.72 -13.37
C LEU A 40 -1.35 4.51 -14.88
N GLU A 41 -2.46 4.77 -15.57
CA GLU A 41 -2.54 4.71 -17.04
C GLU A 41 -1.61 5.75 -17.68
N LYS A 42 -1.63 7.00 -17.20
CA LYS A 42 -0.71 8.05 -17.67
C LYS A 42 0.75 7.67 -17.45
N ALA A 43 1.09 7.15 -16.26
CA ALA A 43 2.45 6.71 -15.96
C ALA A 43 2.88 5.56 -16.88
N SER A 44 2.00 4.58 -17.09
CA SER A 44 2.25 3.43 -17.97
C SER A 44 2.46 3.87 -19.43
N PHE A 45 1.64 4.82 -19.91
CA PHE A 45 1.80 5.41 -21.24
C PHE A 45 3.16 6.10 -21.39
N LYS A 46 3.53 6.94 -20.43
CA LYS A 46 4.83 7.63 -20.43
C LYS A 46 6.02 6.68 -20.38
N LEU A 47 5.92 5.59 -19.62
CA LEU A 47 6.95 4.54 -19.61
C LEU A 47 7.03 3.79 -20.95
N GLY A 48 5.89 3.60 -21.62
CA GLY A 48 5.85 3.03 -22.96
C GLY A 48 6.54 3.90 -24.01
N GLU A 49 6.39 5.22 -23.93
CA GLU A 49 7.08 6.18 -24.82
C GLU A 49 8.61 6.18 -24.69
N LEU A 50 9.16 5.61 -23.60
CA LEU A 50 10.60 5.54 -23.34
C LEU A 50 11.27 4.26 -23.86
N ASN A 51 10.52 3.28 -24.37
CA ASN A 51 11.04 2.06 -25.02
C ASN A 51 11.10 2.21 -26.53
#